data_AF-A0A949P432-F1
#
_entry.id   AF-A0A949P432-F1
#
_cell.length_a   1.000
_cell.length_b   1.000
_cell.length_c   1.000
_cell.angle_alpha   90.00
_cell.angle_beta   90.00
_cell.angle_gamma   90.00
#
_symmetry.space_group_name_H-M   'P 1'
#
loop_
_entity.id
_entity.type
_entity.pdbx_description
1 polymer ?
#
loop_
_entity_poly.entity_id
_entity_poly.type
_entity_poly.pdbx_seq_one_letter_code
_entity_poly.pdbx_strand_id
1 'polypeptide(L)'
;MKTRTHRFFSMKIASIIGLTGALALPSMVSAGLKVGNPSRHYEITVIKGADLSIMDQAFEHYSVMAIEDGKLTAIPFQFDDINVKGLTFVPGAVVKVEGTENVLEANDELAFMYKDMGPKGDASAIENTEGDVISEFEINEDGTHRYAYLVKNNPQRSDKVYAHYDFKTGLIETETYTMQFDPNNITVWSDWKVKGFTG
;
A
#
# COMPACT_ATOMS: atom_id res chain seq x y z
N MET A 1 -13.61 -58.55 -67.57
CA MET A 1 -14.49 -58.03 -68.64
C MET A 1 -14.57 -56.52 -68.49
N LYS A 2 -14.14 -55.78 -69.53
CA LYS A 2 -14.40 -54.35 -69.83
C LYS A 2 -13.91 -53.30 -68.80
N THR A 3 -12.75 -52.68 -69.05
CA THR A 3 -12.54 -51.36 -69.74
C THR A 3 -12.94 -50.17 -68.88
N ARG A 4 -12.28 -49.00 -68.84
CA ARG A 4 -11.12 -48.34 -69.48
C ARG A 4 -11.42 -46.88 -69.15
N THR A 5 -10.47 -46.06 -68.72
CA THR A 5 -10.42 -44.66 -69.21
C THR A 5 -9.14 -43.94 -68.80
N HIS A 6 -8.57 -43.28 -69.81
CA HIS A 6 -7.36 -42.49 -69.79
C HIS A 6 -7.60 -41.11 -69.18
N ARG A 7 -6.53 -40.58 -68.58
CA ARG A 7 -6.32 -39.15 -68.36
C ARG A 7 -6.26 -38.42 -69.71
N PHE A 8 -6.94 -37.28 -69.81
CA PHE A 8 -6.56 -36.19 -70.71
C PHE A 8 -6.67 -34.86 -69.96
N PHE A 9 -5.61 -34.07 -70.10
CA PHE A 9 -5.40 -32.74 -69.56
C PHE A 9 -5.77 -31.73 -70.65
N SER A 10 -6.52 -30.67 -70.36
CA SER A 10 -6.41 -29.37 -71.06
C SER A 10 -7.25 -28.28 -70.39
N MET A 11 -6.56 -27.46 -69.58
CA MET A 11 -6.48 -25.99 -69.65
C MET A 11 -7.71 -25.18 -70.08
N LYS A 12 -8.16 -24.26 -69.21
CA LYS A 12 -8.27 -22.83 -69.51
C LYS A 12 -8.54 -21.98 -68.26
N ILE A 13 -7.83 -20.87 -68.21
CA ILE A 13 -7.81 -19.79 -67.22
C ILE A 13 -9.11 -18.99 -67.31
N ALA A 14 -9.70 -18.62 -66.17
CA ALA A 14 -10.56 -17.45 -66.07
C ALA A 14 -10.36 -16.80 -64.70
N SER A 15 -9.77 -15.61 -64.72
CA SER A 15 -9.58 -14.71 -63.60
C SER A 15 -10.92 -14.36 -62.95
N ILE A 16 -11.02 -14.53 -61.63
CA ILE A 16 -12.03 -13.86 -60.82
C ILE A 16 -11.31 -13.02 -59.78
N ILE A 17 -11.62 -11.73 -59.84
CA ILE A 17 -11.19 -10.64 -59.00
C ILE A 17 -11.59 -10.97 -57.55
N GLY A 18 -10.60 -11.36 -56.74
CA GLY A 18 -10.77 -11.58 -55.31
C GLY A 18 -10.35 -10.34 -54.55
N LEU A 19 -11.33 -9.56 -54.13
CA LEU A 19 -11.24 -8.43 -53.22
C LEU A 19 -10.32 -8.78 -52.03
N THR A 20 -9.08 -8.28 -52.01
CA THR A 20 -8.20 -8.39 -50.85
C THR A 20 -8.79 -7.53 -49.74
N GLY A 21 -9.57 -8.17 -48.87
CA GLY A 21 -10.01 -7.60 -47.61
C GLY A 21 -8.77 -7.22 -46.80
N ALA A 22 -8.60 -5.92 -46.57
CA ALA A 22 -7.67 -5.43 -45.58
C ALA A 22 -8.08 -6.02 -44.22
N LEU A 23 -7.29 -6.97 -43.72
CA LEU A 23 -7.31 -7.36 -42.32
C LEU A 23 -6.84 -6.15 -41.52
N ALA A 24 -7.80 -5.29 -41.14
CA ALA A 24 -7.61 -4.34 -40.07
C ALA A 24 -7.42 -5.15 -38.79
N LEU A 25 -6.18 -5.39 -38.41
CA LEU A 25 -5.86 -5.78 -37.04
C LEU A 25 -6.37 -4.62 -36.16
N PRO A 26 -7.32 -4.84 -35.24
CA PRO A 26 -7.58 -3.82 -34.23
C PRO A 26 -6.29 -3.67 -33.45
N SER A 27 -5.62 -2.53 -33.64
CA SER A 27 -4.57 -2.08 -32.75
C SER A 27 -5.14 -2.19 -31.34
N MET A 28 -4.58 -3.06 -30.51
CA MET A 28 -4.78 -2.98 -29.08
C MET A 28 -4.20 -1.65 -28.64
N VAL A 29 -5.02 -0.61 -28.69
CA VAL A 29 -4.83 0.57 -27.87
C VAL A 29 -5.02 0.04 -26.46
N SER A 30 -3.91 -0.31 -25.82
CA SER A 30 -3.83 -0.29 -24.37
C SER A 30 -4.15 1.15 -23.98
N ALA A 31 -5.44 1.43 -23.77
CA ALA A 31 -5.86 2.63 -23.07
C ALA A 31 -5.14 2.55 -21.72
N GLY A 32 -4.09 3.34 -21.56
CA GLY A 32 -3.37 3.45 -20.30
C GLY A 32 -4.38 3.77 -19.22
N LEU A 33 -4.67 2.78 -18.37
CA LEU A 33 -5.57 2.96 -17.26
C LEU A 33 -4.97 3.99 -16.31
N LYS A 34 -5.87 4.86 -15.85
CA LYS A 34 -5.68 6.10 -15.12
C LYS A 34 -4.50 6.07 -14.15
N VAL A 35 -3.70 7.14 -14.16
CA VAL A 35 -2.89 7.50 -13.01
C VAL A 35 -3.86 7.71 -11.84
N GLY A 36 -4.02 6.69 -11.00
CA GLY A 36 -4.64 6.85 -9.68
C GLY A 36 -3.90 7.97 -8.93
N ASN A 37 -4.56 8.66 -8.01
CA ASN A 37 -3.98 9.76 -7.24
C ASN A 37 -2.57 9.33 -6.73
N PRO A 38 -1.45 9.84 -7.31
CA PRO A 38 -0.12 9.33 -6.98
C PRO A 38 0.21 9.55 -5.51
N SER A 39 -0.40 10.59 -4.91
CA SER A 39 -0.31 10.89 -3.48
C SER A 39 -0.92 9.83 -2.58
N ARG A 40 -1.82 8.96 -3.08
CA ARG A 40 -2.48 7.91 -2.29
C ARG A 40 -1.47 6.96 -1.62
N HIS A 41 -0.32 6.75 -2.26
CA HIS A 41 0.77 5.96 -1.68
C HIS A 41 1.32 6.54 -0.38
N TYR A 42 1.26 7.87 -0.21
CA TYR A 42 1.77 8.55 0.99
C TYR A 42 0.66 8.86 2.01
N GLU A 43 -0.55 8.37 1.79
CA GLU A 43 -1.65 8.54 2.73
C GLU A 43 -1.54 7.53 3.88
N ILE A 44 -1.91 7.99 5.07
CA ILE A 44 -1.99 7.17 6.28
C ILE A 44 -3.34 6.46 6.28
N THR A 45 -3.31 5.16 6.52
CA THR A 45 -4.48 4.35 6.86
C THR A 45 -4.66 4.40 8.36
N VAL A 46 -5.88 4.73 8.81
CA VAL A 46 -6.25 4.82 10.23
C VAL A 46 -7.42 3.88 10.49
N ILE A 47 -7.29 3.05 11.52
CA ILE A 47 -8.35 2.17 12.04
C ILE A 47 -8.64 2.59 13.47
N LYS A 48 -9.92 2.80 13.79
CA LYS A 48 -10.34 3.16 15.16
C LYS A 48 -10.25 1.94 16.08
N GLY A 49 -9.90 2.17 17.34
CA GLY A 49 -9.78 1.11 18.34
C GLY A 49 -11.09 0.31 18.50
N ALA A 50 -12.23 0.98 18.35
CA ALA A 50 -13.56 0.35 18.34
C ALA A 50 -13.74 -0.72 17.24
N ASP A 51 -12.99 -0.63 16.15
CA ASP A 51 -13.04 -1.57 15.01
C ASP A 51 -11.97 -2.68 15.11
N LEU A 52 -11.14 -2.66 16.15
CA LEU A 52 -10.09 -3.64 16.36
C LEU A 52 -10.55 -4.77 17.31
N SER A 53 -10.06 -5.98 17.05
CA SER A 53 -10.38 -7.18 17.84
C SER A 53 -9.69 -7.26 19.22
N ILE A 54 -8.92 -6.22 19.58
CA ILE A 54 -8.05 -6.21 20.76
C ILE A 54 -8.41 -5.13 21.78
N MET A 55 -9.65 -4.64 21.79
CA MET A 55 -10.10 -3.69 22.80
C MET A 55 -9.77 -4.18 24.22
N ASP A 56 -9.45 -3.22 25.09
CA ASP A 56 -9.06 -3.43 26.48
C ASP A 56 -7.78 -4.28 26.68
N GLN A 57 -6.97 -4.46 25.62
CA GLN A 57 -5.68 -5.16 25.69
C GLN A 57 -4.53 -4.17 25.48
N ALA A 58 -3.40 -4.45 26.15
CA ALA A 58 -2.18 -3.71 25.93
C ALA A 58 -1.60 -4.01 24.54
N PHE A 59 -1.28 -2.98 23.75
CA PHE A 59 -0.88 -3.17 22.35
C PHE A 59 0.63 -3.39 22.12
N GLU A 60 1.45 -3.46 23.18
CA GLU A 60 2.92 -3.65 23.11
C GLU A 60 3.33 -4.93 22.36
N HIS A 61 2.53 -5.99 22.46
CA HIS A 61 2.83 -7.31 21.89
C HIS A 61 2.23 -7.54 20.50
N TYR A 62 1.82 -6.46 19.82
CA TYR A 62 1.25 -6.54 18.49
C TYR A 62 2.21 -5.97 17.45
N SER A 63 2.14 -6.50 16.25
CA SER A 63 2.76 -5.94 15.06
C SER A 63 1.75 -5.82 13.94
N VAL A 64 1.99 -4.88 13.03
CA VAL A 64 1.31 -4.85 11.74
C VAL A 64 2.27 -5.39 10.70
N MET A 65 1.78 -6.32 9.89
CA MET A 65 2.55 -6.99 8.86
C MET A 65 1.82 -6.92 7.52
N ALA A 66 2.57 -6.97 6.43
CA ALA A 66 2.04 -7.08 5.09
C ALA A 66 2.78 -8.16 4.32
N ILE A 67 2.17 -8.67 3.25
CA ILE A 67 2.84 -9.63 2.39
C ILE A 67 3.87 -8.92 1.52
N GLU A 68 5.12 -9.34 1.64
CA GLU A 68 6.24 -8.94 0.79
C GLU A 68 7.02 -10.20 0.41
N ASP A 69 7.29 -10.40 -0.88
CA ASP A 69 7.95 -11.60 -1.41
C ASP A 69 7.34 -12.94 -0.92
N GLY A 70 6.02 -12.97 -0.79
CA GLY A 70 5.26 -14.17 -0.39
C GLY A 70 5.33 -14.50 1.11
N LYS A 71 5.82 -13.58 1.95
CA LYS A 71 5.90 -13.75 3.41
C LYS A 71 5.33 -12.55 4.13
N LEU A 72 4.86 -12.75 5.35
CA LEU A 72 4.53 -11.63 6.23
C LEU A 72 5.81 -10.95 6.70
N THR A 73 5.91 -9.66 6.42
CA THR A 73 7.01 -8.78 6.85
C THR A 73 6.43 -7.63 7.66
N ALA A 74 7.08 -7.26 8.76
CA ALA A 74 6.66 -6.14 9.60
C ALA A 74 6.72 -4.82 8.83
N ILE A 75 5.66 -4.03 8.92
CA ILE A 75 5.60 -2.66 8.39
C ILE A 75 5.65 -1.64 9.53
N PRO A 76 6.05 -0.39 9.29
CA PRO A 76 5.93 0.65 10.30
C PRO A 76 4.46 0.94 10.61
N PHE A 77 4.15 1.09 11.89
CA PHE A 77 2.82 1.41 12.40
C PHE A 77 2.93 2.16 13.72
N GLN A 78 1.82 2.75 14.16
CA GLN A 78 1.70 3.41 15.45
C GLN A 78 0.31 3.12 16.04
N PHE A 79 0.29 2.79 17.32
CA PHE A 79 -0.93 2.92 18.13
C PHE A 79 -0.88 4.29 18.81
N ASP A 80 -1.95 5.04 18.64
CA ASP A 80 -2.11 6.40 19.12
C ASP A 80 -3.20 6.43 20.18
N ASP A 81 -2.78 6.55 21.44
CA ASP A 81 -3.68 6.87 22.55
C ASP A 81 -4.25 8.28 22.34
N ILE A 82 -5.52 8.48 22.70
CA ILE A 82 -6.16 9.80 22.66
C ILE A 82 -6.15 10.46 24.05
N ASN A 83 -5.97 11.78 24.08
CA ASN A 83 -6.01 12.56 25.31
C ASN A 83 -7.41 13.12 25.59
N VAL A 84 -7.65 13.63 26.80
CA VAL A 84 -8.97 14.14 27.23
C VAL A 84 -9.52 15.32 26.41
N LYS A 85 -8.76 15.84 25.43
CA LYS A 85 -9.20 16.87 24.47
C LYS A 85 -9.47 16.30 23.07
N GLY A 86 -9.40 14.98 22.87
CA GLY A 86 -9.61 14.34 21.58
C GLY A 86 -8.44 14.49 20.62
N LEU A 87 -7.21 14.69 21.12
CA LEU A 87 -5.98 14.76 20.31
C LEU A 87 -5.07 13.59 20.64
N THR A 88 -4.17 13.21 19.74
CA THR A 88 -3.11 12.23 20.02
C THR A 88 -2.36 12.59 21.30
N PHE A 89 -2.27 11.63 22.20
CA PHE A 89 -1.54 11.74 23.45
C PHE A 89 -0.04 11.64 23.19
N VAL A 90 0.74 12.46 23.89
CA VAL A 90 2.20 12.43 23.84
C VAL A 90 2.70 12.28 25.26
N PRO A 91 3.49 11.23 25.58
CA PRO A 91 4.05 11.05 26.92
C PRO A 91 4.80 12.30 27.39
N GLY A 92 4.50 12.74 28.62
CA GLY A 92 5.06 13.96 29.21
C GLY A 92 4.35 15.27 28.83
N ALA A 93 3.32 15.23 27.99
CA ALA A 93 2.47 16.39 27.73
C ALA A 93 1.66 16.82 28.97
N VAL A 94 1.27 18.09 29.01
CA VAL A 94 0.43 18.66 30.10
C VAL A 94 -0.99 18.09 30.09
N VAL A 95 -1.49 17.72 28.90
CA VAL A 95 -2.82 17.13 28.74
C VAL A 95 -2.72 15.63 28.97
N LYS A 96 -3.53 15.12 29.89
CA LYS A 96 -3.54 13.70 30.26
C LYS A 96 -4.19 12.84 29.18
N VAL A 97 -3.72 11.60 29.07
CA VAL A 97 -4.38 10.53 28.32
C VAL A 97 -5.84 10.39 28.76
N GLU A 98 -6.73 10.13 27.81
CA GLU A 98 -8.08 9.65 28.08
C GLU A 98 -7.98 8.15 28.37
N GLY A 99 -8.43 7.71 29.54
CA GLY A 99 -8.34 6.31 29.92
C GLY A 99 -6.92 5.86 30.33
N THR A 100 -6.44 4.75 29.76
CA THR A 100 -5.19 4.07 30.17
C THR A 100 -4.16 4.02 29.05
N GLU A 101 -2.99 4.61 29.29
CA GLU A 101 -1.87 4.58 28.34
C GLU A 101 -1.47 3.15 27.94
N ASN A 102 -1.22 2.94 26.66
CA ASN A 102 -0.83 1.67 26.04
C ASN A 102 -1.88 0.55 26.08
N VAL A 103 -3.12 0.85 26.47
CA VAL A 103 -4.25 -0.09 26.42
C VAL A 103 -5.21 0.41 25.35
N LEU A 104 -5.55 -0.43 24.38
CA LEU A 104 -6.40 0.00 23.28
C LEU A 104 -7.83 0.27 23.77
N GLU A 105 -8.27 1.52 23.59
CA GLU A 105 -9.62 1.99 23.85
C GLU A 105 -10.33 2.41 22.55
N ALA A 106 -11.64 2.69 22.64
CA ALA A 106 -12.48 2.89 21.45
C ALA A 106 -12.05 4.08 20.56
N ASN A 107 -11.51 5.13 21.16
CA ASN A 107 -11.14 6.37 20.48
C ASN A 107 -9.74 6.33 19.86
N ASP A 108 -8.90 5.40 20.33
CA ASP A 108 -7.52 5.25 19.90
C ASP A 108 -7.44 4.87 18.43
N GLU A 109 -6.24 5.04 17.87
CA GLU A 109 -6.02 4.87 16.45
C GLU A 109 -4.85 3.91 16.20
N LEU A 110 -5.05 2.97 15.28
CA LEU A 110 -3.95 2.25 14.63
C LEU A 110 -3.67 2.92 13.29
N ALA A 111 -2.46 3.47 13.14
CA ALA A 111 -2.02 4.17 11.95
C ALA A 111 -0.87 3.43 11.25
N PHE A 112 -0.93 3.31 9.92
CA PHE A 112 0.17 2.80 9.07
C PHE A 112 0.03 3.34 7.65
N MET A 113 1.09 3.25 6.83
CA MET A 113 1.08 3.83 5.49
C MET A 113 0.39 2.92 4.46
N TYR A 114 -0.47 3.49 3.61
CA TYR A 114 -1.17 2.75 2.55
C TYR A 114 -0.21 2.03 1.60
N LYS A 115 0.91 2.66 1.22
CA LYS A 115 1.92 2.06 0.33
C LYS A 115 2.54 0.77 0.87
N ASP A 116 2.55 0.59 2.19
CA ASP A 116 3.21 -0.55 2.83
C ASP A 116 2.28 -1.76 2.98
N MET A 117 1.00 -1.62 2.63
CA MET A 117 0.10 -2.75 2.48
C MET A 117 0.47 -3.57 1.23
N GLY A 118 0.30 -4.89 1.33
CA GLY A 118 0.69 -5.87 0.32
C GLY A 118 -0.49 -6.55 -0.37
N PRO A 119 -0.24 -7.55 -1.23
CA PRO A 119 -1.29 -8.45 -1.73
C PRO A 119 -1.85 -9.33 -0.60
N LYS A 120 -2.94 -10.04 -0.89
CA LYS A 120 -3.54 -10.99 0.05
C LYS A 120 -2.56 -12.14 0.32
N GLY A 121 -2.38 -12.49 1.58
CA GLY A 121 -1.62 -13.66 2.00
C GLY A 121 -2.33 -14.97 1.64
N ASP A 122 -1.55 -15.97 1.24
CA ASP A 122 -2.04 -17.34 1.16
C ASP A 122 -1.92 -18.03 2.53
N ALA A 123 -2.56 -19.19 2.67
CA ALA A 123 -2.56 -19.95 3.93
C ALA A 123 -1.13 -20.28 4.40
N SER A 124 -0.21 -20.57 3.48
CA SER A 124 1.18 -20.91 3.81
C SER A 124 1.91 -19.70 4.39
N ALA A 125 1.73 -18.50 3.84
CA ALA A 125 2.35 -17.28 4.36
C ALA A 125 1.84 -16.94 5.77
N ILE A 126 0.55 -17.17 6.03
CA ILE A 126 -0.08 -16.97 7.34
C ILE A 126 0.39 -18.03 8.35
N GLU A 127 0.40 -19.31 7.98
CA GLU A 127 0.78 -20.41 8.89
C GLU A 127 2.27 -20.40 9.28
N ASN A 128 3.13 -19.88 8.42
CA ASN A 128 4.58 -19.83 8.66
C ASN A 128 5.05 -18.55 9.39
N THR A 129 4.14 -17.63 9.72
CA THR A 129 4.50 -16.43 10.49
C THR A 129 4.70 -16.77 11.96
N GLU A 130 5.60 -16.05 12.62
CA GLU A 130 5.70 -16.10 14.07
C GLU A 130 4.56 -15.27 14.69
N GLY A 131 3.89 -15.82 15.70
CA GLY A 131 2.73 -15.19 16.33
C GLY A 131 1.40 -15.55 15.69
N ASP A 132 0.33 -14.95 16.19
CA ASP A 132 -1.05 -15.25 15.78
C ASP A 132 -1.62 -14.11 14.94
N VAL A 133 -1.99 -14.38 13.69
CA VAL A 133 -2.74 -13.41 12.87
C VAL A 133 -4.17 -13.33 13.40
N ILE A 134 -4.54 -12.18 13.97
CA ILE A 134 -5.83 -11.99 14.64
C ILE A 134 -6.78 -11.06 13.87
N SER A 135 -6.28 -10.30 12.90
CA SER A 135 -7.12 -9.48 12.02
C SER A 135 -6.47 -9.31 10.65
N GLU A 136 -7.30 -9.30 9.61
CA GLU A 136 -6.95 -8.93 8.24
C GLU A 136 -7.64 -7.61 7.92
N PHE A 137 -6.88 -6.62 7.47
CA PHE A 137 -7.39 -5.33 7.02
C PHE A 137 -7.33 -5.29 5.51
N GLU A 138 -8.43 -4.94 4.86
CA GLU A 138 -8.53 -4.82 3.41
C GLU A 138 -8.92 -3.40 3.02
N ILE A 139 -8.17 -2.81 2.10
CA ILE A 139 -8.62 -1.63 1.35
C ILE A 139 -8.87 -2.07 -0.09
N ASN A 140 -10.08 -1.79 -0.58
CA ASN A 140 -10.49 -2.02 -1.95
C ASN A 140 -10.83 -0.67 -2.61
N GLU A 141 -10.01 -0.27 -3.59
CA GLU A 141 -10.19 0.97 -4.35
C GLU A 141 -10.03 0.68 -5.83
N ASP A 142 -11.07 0.97 -6.61
CA ASP A 142 -11.09 0.80 -8.08
C ASP A 142 -10.63 -0.61 -8.53
N GLY A 143 -10.94 -1.65 -7.75
CA GLY A 143 -10.54 -3.05 -8.02
C GLY A 143 -9.09 -3.37 -7.63
N THR A 144 -8.37 -2.44 -7.01
CA THR A 144 -7.09 -2.68 -6.36
C THR A 144 -7.34 -3.05 -4.91
N HIS A 145 -6.90 -4.25 -4.53
CA HIS A 145 -7.01 -4.76 -3.17
C HIS A 145 -5.64 -4.71 -2.51
N ARG A 146 -5.59 -4.20 -1.28
CA ARG A 146 -4.39 -4.16 -0.45
C ARG A 146 -4.71 -4.66 0.94
N TYR A 147 -3.77 -5.40 1.51
CA TYR A 147 -3.93 -6.10 2.77
C TYR A 147 -2.82 -5.78 3.76
N ALA A 148 -3.22 -5.67 5.03
CA ALA A 148 -2.33 -5.66 6.19
C ALA A 148 -2.92 -6.58 7.26
N TYR A 149 -2.08 -7.03 8.17
CA TYR A 149 -2.39 -8.07 9.15
C TYR A 149 -1.96 -7.61 10.54
N LEU A 150 -2.87 -7.69 11.50
CA LEU A 150 -2.54 -7.51 12.91
C LEU A 150 -2.10 -8.86 13.48
N VAL A 151 -0.87 -8.92 13.98
CA VAL A 151 -0.25 -10.15 14.47
C VAL A 151 0.09 -10.00 15.95
N LYS A 152 -0.41 -10.91 16.77
CA LYS A 152 -0.15 -10.97 18.21
C LYS A 152 1.10 -11.80 18.48
N ASN A 153 1.89 -11.41 19.48
CA ASN A 153 3.12 -12.10 19.92
C ASN A 153 4.20 -12.21 18.83
N ASN A 154 4.23 -11.27 17.89
CA ASN A 154 5.28 -11.19 16.88
C ASN A 154 6.30 -10.08 17.26
N PRO A 155 7.58 -10.43 17.45
CA PRO A 155 8.60 -9.48 17.90
C PRO A 155 9.16 -8.61 16.77
N GLN A 156 8.84 -8.91 15.51
CA GLN A 156 9.44 -8.22 14.37
C GLN A 156 8.94 -6.77 14.30
N ARG A 157 9.85 -5.87 13.93
CA ARG A 157 9.58 -4.45 13.69
C ARG A 157 10.27 -4.04 12.41
N SER A 158 9.63 -3.16 11.66
CA SER A 158 10.21 -2.62 10.43
C SER A 158 11.37 -1.67 10.77
N ASP A 159 12.41 -1.69 9.95
CA ASP A 159 13.53 -0.74 9.98
C ASP A 159 13.31 0.47 9.06
N LYS A 160 12.18 0.52 8.35
CA LYS A 160 11.83 1.60 7.43
C LYS A 160 11.57 2.90 8.20
N VAL A 161 12.23 3.97 7.76
CA VAL A 161 12.09 5.33 8.32
C VAL A 161 11.58 6.27 7.24
N TYR A 162 10.41 6.89 7.48
CA TYR A 162 9.79 7.79 6.49
C TYR A 162 10.31 9.23 6.56
N ALA A 163 10.82 9.64 7.73
CA ALA A 163 11.27 10.99 7.98
C ALA A 163 12.45 11.01 8.95
N HIS A 164 13.45 11.82 8.62
CA HIS A 164 14.55 12.18 9.49
C HIS A 164 14.41 13.63 9.90
N TYR A 165 14.60 13.90 11.19
CA TYR A 165 14.57 15.24 11.74
C TYR A 165 15.87 15.50 12.49
N ASP A 166 16.57 16.59 12.14
CA ASP A 166 17.75 17.07 12.86
C ASP A 166 17.40 18.35 13.63
N PHE A 167 17.25 18.21 14.95
CA PHE A 167 16.96 19.33 15.87
C PHE A 167 18.07 20.38 15.94
N LYS A 168 19.31 20.05 15.60
CA LYS A 168 20.43 21.00 15.64
C LYS A 168 20.44 21.89 14.43
N THR A 169 20.22 21.31 13.26
CA THR A 169 20.28 22.03 11.99
C THR A 169 18.94 22.58 11.56
N GLY A 170 17.83 21.99 12.02
CA GLY A 170 16.49 22.37 11.62
C GLY A 170 16.02 21.70 10.32
N LEU A 171 16.59 20.54 9.98
CA LEU A 171 16.31 19.84 8.74
C LEU A 171 15.28 18.72 8.95
N ILE A 172 14.22 18.74 8.16
CA ILE A 172 13.34 17.60 7.89
C ILE A 172 13.70 17.02 6.53
N GLU A 173 13.98 15.73 6.48
CA GLU A 173 14.14 14.99 5.24
C GLU A 173 13.16 13.81 5.20
N THR A 174 12.41 13.71 4.10
CA THR A 174 11.48 12.61 3.83
C THR A 174 11.79 11.99 2.46
N GLU A 175 11.03 10.97 2.07
CA GLU A 175 11.11 10.38 0.74
C GLU A 175 10.74 11.38 -0.38
N THR A 176 9.84 12.33 -0.12
CA THR A 176 9.24 13.20 -1.16
C THR A 176 9.68 14.66 -1.08
N TYR A 177 10.13 15.12 0.09
CA TYR A 177 10.58 16.51 0.27
C TYR A 177 11.67 16.65 1.33
N THR A 178 12.36 17.79 1.27
CA THR A 178 13.20 18.30 2.35
C THR A 178 12.70 19.67 2.76
N MET A 179 12.74 19.97 4.06
CA MET A 179 12.34 21.27 4.59
C MET A 179 13.35 21.74 5.64
N GLN A 180 13.77 23.00 5.53
CA GLN A 180 14.66 23.67 6.47
C GLN A 180 13.87 24.72 7.26
N PHE A 181 13.88 24.60 8.59
CA PHE A 181 13.33 25.60 9.51
C PHE A 181 14.43 26.14 10.44
N ASP A 182 14.15 27.27 11.11
CA ASP A 182 14.99 27.79 12.19
C ASP A 182 14.91 26.84 13.40
N PRO A 183 16.02 26.23 13.86
CA PRO A 183 16.03 25.32 15.01
C PRO A 183 15.38 25.88 16.28
N ASN A 184 15.37 27.21 16.44
CA ASN A 184 14.79 27.88 17.60
C ASN A 184 13.33 28.32 17.37
N ASN A 185 12.85 28.26 16.12
CA ASN A 185 11.49 28.59 15.77
C ASN A 185 11.02 27.81 14.53
N ILE A 186 10.36 26.67 14.77
CA ILE A 186 9.82 25.79 13.73
C ILE A 186 8.81 26.47 12.79
N THR A 187 8.33 27.68 13.07
CA THR A 187 7.41 28.40 12.17
C THR A 187 8.12 29.24 11.10
N VAL A 188 9.44 29.40 11.20
CA VAL A 188 10.26 30.16 10.25
C VAL A 188 10.98 29.18 9.33
N TRP A 189 10.61 29.16 8.05
CA TRP A 189 11.12 28.21 7.06
C TRP A 189 11.95 28.94 6.00
N SER A 190 13.04 28.35 5.56
CA SER A 190 13.97 28.97 4.60
C SER A 190 14.11 28.22 3.29
N ASP A 191 13.86 26.91 3.28
CA ASP A 191 14.02 26.08 2.08
C ASP A 191 13.03 24.91 2.11
N TRP A 192 12.21 24.78 1.06
CA TRP A 192 11.31 23.64 0.87
C TRP A 192 11.50 23.13 -0.56
N LYS A 193 11.99 21.89 -0.67
CA LYS A 193 12.28 21.25 -1.96
C LYS A 193 11.49 19.97 -2.07
N VAL A 194 10.76 19.83 -3.17
CA VAL A 194 10.09 18.58 -3.55
C VAL A 194 11.07 17.75 -4.39
N LYS A 195 11.38 16.53 -3.92
CA LYS A 195 12.28 15.61 -4.61
C LYS A 195 11.66 15.17 -5.93
N GLY A 196 12.46 15.19 -7.00
CA GLY A 196 12.00 14.81 -8.34
C GLY A 196 11.18 15.87 -9.09
N PHE A 197 10.91 17.03 -8.48
CA PHE A 197 10.35 18.18 -9.20
C PHE A 197 11.48 19.00 -9.84
N THR A 198 11.51 19.06 -11.17
CA THR A 198 12.33 20.01 -11.92
C THR A 198 11.39 21.05 -12.54
N GLY A 199 11.38 22.25 -11.97
CA GLY A 199 10.68 23.42 -12.51
C GLY A 199 11.53 24.17 -13.53
#